data_AF-A0AAE4AYQ0-F1
#
_entry.id   AF-A0AAE4AYQ0-F1
#
_cell.length_a   1.000
_cell.length_b   1.000
_cell.length_c   1.000
_cell.angle_alpha   90.00
_cell.angle_beta   90.00
_cell.angle_gamma   90.00
#
_symmetry.space_group_name_H-M   'P 1'
#
loop_
_entity.id
_entity.type
_entity.pdbx_description
1 polymer ?
#
loop_
_entity_poly.entity_id
_entity_poly.type
_entity_poly.pdbx_seq_one_letter_code
_entity_poly.pdbx_strand_id
1 'polypeptide(L)' 'MTTPAFPIVTVADSRFTFGLLLDLTRVLEQHGYPPVVAGADLVRLQESLFNFLYTKPESTDAEGVQR' A
#
# COMPACT_ATOMS: atom_id res chain seq x y z
N MET A 1 8.36 22.33 21.74
CA MET A 1 7.43 21.39 21.07
C MET A 1 7.01 22.04 19.77
N THR A 2 7.58 21.61 18.64
CA THR A 2 7.33 22.26 17.34
C THR A 2 6.12 21.60 16.70
N THR A 3 5.02 22.33 16.58
CA THR A 3 3.79 21.87 15.94
C THR A 3 4.01 21.74 14.43
N PRO A 4 3.77 20.56 13.81
CA PRO A 4 3.87 20.41 12.36
C PRO A 4 2.75 21.21 11.65
N ALA A 5 3.09 21.83 10.52
CA ALA A 5 2.20 22.71 9.75
C ALA A 5 0.98 22.01 9.13
N PHE A 6 0.92 20.68 9.16
CA PHE A 6 -0.21 19.90 8.65
C PHE A 6 -0.62 18.83 9.67
N PRO A 7 -1.90 18.79 10.11
CA PRO A 7 -2.40 17.78 11.03
C PRO A 7 -2.73 16.49 10.27
N ILE A 8 -1.73 15.88 9.64
CA ILE A 8 -1.90 14.56 9.04
C ILE A 8 -1.55 13.55 10.12
N VAL A 9 -2.58 12.98 10.74
CA VAL A 9 -2.41 11.79 11.58
C VAL A 9 -2.19 10.63 10.63
N THR A 10 -0.94 10.38 10.24
CA THR A 10 -0.61 9.19 9.48
C THR A 10 -0.82 7.99 10.39
N VAL A 11 -1.84 7.19 10.12
CA VAL A 11 -1.97 5.87 10.74
C VAL A 11 -0.88 5.01 10.11
N ALA A 12 0.34 5.09 10.66
CA ALA A 12 1.45 4.28 10.18
C ALA A 12 1.14 2.82 10.51
N ASP A 13 0.82 2.01 9.50
CA ASP A 13 0.67 0.57 9.69
C ASP A 13 2.05 -0.05 9.82
N SER A 14 2.32 -0.66 10.96
CA SER A 14 3.62 -1.24 11.31
C SER A 14 4.05 -2.38 10.39
N ARG A 15 3.15 -2.94 9.58
CA ARG A 15 3.49 -3.92 8.56
C ARG A 15 4.27 -3.28 7.41
N PHE A 16 4.05 -2.00 7.11
CA PHE A 16 4.74 -1.29 6.04
C PHE A 16 5.99 -0.58 6.53
N THR A 17 7.08 -1.34 6.68
CA THR A 17 8.40 -0.79 6.99
C THR A 17 9.22 -0.53 5.72
N PHE A 18 10.16 0.42 5.76
CA PHE A 18 11.10 0.65 4.66
C PHE A 18 11.92 -0.60 4.31
N GLY A 19 12.32 -1.39 5.32
CA GLY A 19 13.04 -2.65 5.10
C GLY A 19 12.20 -3.65 4.32
N LEU A 20 10.93 -3.83 4.70
CA LEU A 20 10.01 -4.72 3.99
C LEU A 20 9.80 -4.28 2.54
N LEU A 21 9.65 -2.96 2.29
CA LEU A 21 9.50 -2.45 0.93
C LEU A 21 10.70 -2.83 0.05
N LEU A 22 11.93 -2.68 0.56
CA LEU A 22 13.15 -3.07 -0.17
C LEU A 22 13.26 -4.58 -0.39
N ASP A 23 12.83 -5.39 0.57
CA ASP A 23 12.80 -6.84 0.36
C ASP A 23 11.77 -7.21 -0.71
N LEU A 24 10.65 -6.50 -0.76
CA LEU A 24 9.62 -6.72 -1.76
C LEU A 24 10.06 -6.29 -3.17
N THR A 25 10.84 -5.21 -3.31
CA THR A 25 11.41 -4.83 -4.62
C THR A 25 12.32 -5.93 -5.17
N ARG A 26 13.14 -6.55 -4.32
CA ARG A 26 14.01 -7.68 -4.72
C ARG A 26 13.19 -8.88 -5.19
N VAL A 27 12.09 -9.20 -4.51
CA VAL A 27 11.19 -10.29 -4.93
C VAL A 27 10.55 -9.97 -6.28
N LEU A 28 10.07 -8.74 -6.48
CA LEU A 28 9.50 -8.32 -7.76
C LEU A 28 10.52 -8.43 -8.89
N GLU A 29 11.75 -7.94 -8.68
CA GLU A 29 12.83 -8.06 -9.67
C GLU A 29 13.15 -9.53 -10.02
N GLN A 30 13.17 -10.43 -9.02
CA GLN A 30 13.36 -11.87 -9.24
C GLN A 30 12.25 -12.49 -10.11
N HIS A 31 11.04 -11.94 -10.06
CA HIS A 31 9.92 -12.35 -10.89
C HIS A 31 9.85 -11.63 -12.25
N GLY A 32 10.88 -10.84 -12.61
CA GLY A 32 10.99 -10.18 -13.90
C GLY A 32 10.29 -8.83 -13.99
N TYR A 33 9.86 -8.26 -12.86
CA TYR A 33 9.38 -6.88 -12.83
C TYR A 33 10.55 -5.90 -12.94
N PRO A 34 10.32 -4.70 -13.50
CA PRO A 34 11.37 -3.69 -13.61
C PRO A 34 11.89 -3.27 -12.22
N PRO A 35 13.19 -2.96 -12.12
CA PRO A 35 13.77 -2.53 -10.86
C PRO A 35 13.23 -1.17 -10.44
N VAL A 36 13.18 -0.97 -9.13
CA VAL A 36 12.76 0.30 -8.52
C VAL A 36 13.97 1.24 -8.50
N VAL A 37 13.93 2.28 -9.34
CA VAL A 37 15.08 3.16 -9.58
C VAL A 37 14.93 4.54 -8.94
N ALA A 38 13.71 4.92 -8.57
CA ALA A 38 13.43 6.22 -7.93
C ALA A 38 12.59 6.06 -6.66
N GLY A 39 12.70 7.05 -5.76
CA GLY A 39 11.88 7.10 -4.55
C GLY A 39 10.37 7.18 -4.85
N ALA A 40 9.98 7.75 -5.99
CA ALA A 40 8.59 7.77 -6.43
C ALA A 40 8.04 6.36 -6.72
N ASP A 41 8.88 5.45 -7.21
CA ASP A 41 8.49 4.06 -7.48
C ASP A 41 8.22 3.31 -6.18
N LEU A 42 9.02 3.56 -5.13
CA LEU A 42 8.80 3.01 -3.78
C LEU A 42 7.46 3.48 -3.19
N VAL A 43 7.12 4.76 -3.35
CA VAL A 43 5.84 5.30 -2.86
C VAL A 43 4.68 4.65 -3.58
N ARG A 44 4.74 4.54 -4.92
CA ARG A 44 3.69 3.87 -5.71
C ARG A 44 3.52 2.40 -5.35
N LEU A 45 4.63 1.71 -5.07
CA LEU A 45 4.60 0.34 -4.59
C LEU A 45 3.90 0.25 -3.22
N GLN A 46 4.25 1.14 -2.28
CA GLN A 46 3.61 1.20 -0.97
C GLN A 46 2.11 1.46 -1.08
N GLU A 47 1.68 2.42 -1.90
CA GLU A 47 0.27 2.71 -2.15
C GLU A 47 -0.47 1.51 -2.76
N SER A 48 0.15 0.81 -3.72
CA SER A 48 -0.44 -0.37 -4.36
C SER A 48 -0.66 -1.51 -3.38
N LEU A 49 0.30 -1.77 -2.49
CA LEU A 49 0.18 -2.77 -1.44
C LEU A 49 -0.86 -2.37 -0.39
N PHE A 50 -0.94 -1.08 -0.05
CA PHE A 50 -1.98 -0.57 0.84
C PHE A 50 -3.36 -0.83 0.22
N ASN A 51 -3.59 -0.43 -1.02
CA ASN A 51 -4.84 -0.72 -1.71
C ASN A 51 -5.13 -2.22 -1.77
N PHE A 52 -4.13 -3.06 -2.08
CA PHE A 52 -4.30 -4.51 -2.07
C PHE A 52 -4.79 -5.06 -0.71
N LEU A 53 -4.29 -4.52 0.41
CA LEU A 53 -4.63 -5.02 1.75
C LEU A 53 -5.90 -4.41 2.34
N TYR A 54 -6.24 -3.16 2.02
CA TYR A 54 -7.35 -2.44 2.67
C TYR A 54 -8.48 -2.04 1.73
N THR A 55 -8.33 -2.18 0.41
CA THR A 55 -9.48 -2.10 -0.49
C THR A 55 -10.36 -3.32 -0.21
N LYS A 56 -11.45 -3.08 0.52
CA LYS A 56 -12.49 -4.08 0.71
C LYS A 56 -12.98 -4.48 -0.69
N PRO A 57 -13.06 -5.79 -1.01
CA PRO A 57 -13.76 -6.19 -2.22
C PRO A 57 -15.17 -5.58 -2.12
N GLU A 58 -15.63 -4.97 -3.22
CA GLU A 58 -17.02 -4.53 -3.29
C GLU A 58 -17.87 -5.70 -2.82
N SER A 59 -18.54 -5.53 -1.68
CA SER A 59 -19.53 -6.47 -1.22
C SER A 59 -20.58 -6.49 -2.33
N THR A 60 -20.54 -7.49 -3.21
CA THR A 60 -21.63 -7.81 -4.13
C THR A 60 -22.79 -8.34 -3.28
N ASP A 61 -23.33 -7.50 -2.39
CA ASP A 61 -24.63 -7.67 -1.77
C ASP A 61 -25.66 -7.04 -2.73
N ALA A 62 -25.73 -7.61 -3.93
CA ALA A 62 -26.79 -7.37 -4.88
C ALA A 62 -27.59 -8.68 -5.08
N GLU A 63 -27.98 -9.33 -3.99
CA GLU A 63 -29.09 -10.28 -3.99
C GLU A 63 -30.27 -9.69 -3.22
N GLY A 64 -30.94 -8.74 -3.89
CA GLY A 64 -32.35 -8.50 -3.64
C GLY A 64 -33.15 -9.69 -4.19
N VAL A 65 -33.36 -10.72 -3.37
CA VAL A 65 -34.49 -11.65 -3.54
C VAL A 65 -35.31 -11.62 -2.26
N GLN A 66 -36.27 -10.69 -2.25
CA GLN A 66 -37.44 -10.79 -1.39
C GLN A 66 -38.25 -12.01 -1.86
N ARG A 67 -38.33 -13.05 -1.04
CA ARG A 67 -39.39 -14.05 -1.08
C ARG A 67 -40.11 -14.07 0.25
#